data_AF-A0A9Q0KJ51-F1
#
_entry.id   AF-A0A9Q0KJ51-F1
#
_cell.length_a   1.000
_cell.length_b   1.000
_cell.length_c   1.000
_cell.angle_alpha   90.00
_cell.angle_beta   90.00
_cell.angle_gamma   90.00
#
_symmetry.space_group_name_H-M   'P 1'
#
loop_
_entity.id
_entity.type
_entity.pdbx_description
1 polymer ?
#
loop_
_entity_poly.entity_id
_entity_poly.type
_entity_poly.pdbx_seq_one_letter_code
_entity_poly.pdbx_strand_id
1 'polypeptide(L)'
;MALSKSPPSPPVVFQLCTFDVTANLNIPLYYFNPSGASAICSLLHIPTLNNQIDKSFKDLGNTLVHIPGLPAVPASQMPMSLRNRNNGPYSELLEMAIHLPKSRGIITNTFDALEARAIKAIAKGDCTPSVVPLMVFYIGPLIVEPRDRSDGLHCLSWLDG
;
A
#
# COMPACT_ATOMS: atom_id res chain seq x y z
N MET A 1 -5.56 44.88 -14.44
CA MET A 1 -5.93 43.84 -13.46
C MET A 1 -4.85 42.76 -13.53
N ALA A 2 -3.87 42.79 -12.63
CA ALA A 2 -2.79 41.82 -12.62
C ALA A 2 -3.30 40.51 -12.00
N LEU A 3 -3.20 39.40 -12.75
CA LEU A 3 -3.50 38.08 -12.22
C LEU A 3 -2.46 37.75 -11.15
N SER A 4 -2.88 37.77 -9.89
CA SER A 4 -2.10 37.21 -8.78
C SER A 4 -1.89 35.73 -9.06
N LYS A 5 -0.62 35.33 -9.25
CA LYS A 5 -0.26 33.91 -9.26
C LYS A 5 -0.57 33.36 -7.87
N SER A 6 -1.39 32.31 -7.80
CA SER A 6 -1.59 31.58 -6.56
C SER A 6 -0.24 31.13 -6.01
N PRO A 7 -0.03 31.14 -4.69
CA PRO A 7 1.18 30.58 -4.10
C PRO A 7 1.35 29.12 -4.58
N PRO A 8 2.59 28.65 -4.78
CA PRO A 8 2.83 27.27 -5.16
C PRO A 8 2.19 26.34 -4.12
N SER A 9 1.52 25.28 -4.58
CA SER A 9 0.97 24.26 -3.70
C SER A 9 2.07 23.70 -2.80
N PRO A 10 1.79 23.42 -1.52
CA PRO A 10 2.77 22.82 -0.62
C PRO A 10 3.29 21.50 -1.21
N PRO A 11 4.57 21.15 -0.99
CA PRO A 11 5.13 19.91 -1.50
C PRO A 11 4.37 18.71 -0.94
N VAL A 12 4.04 17.75 -1.80
CA VAL A 12 3.46 16.47 -1.39
C VAL A 12 4.57 15.42 -1.41
N VAL A 13 4.76 14.76 -0.28
CA VAL A 13 5.73 13.66 -0.15
C VAL A 13 4.98 12.34 -0.29
N PHE A 14 5.41 11.52 -1.26
CA PHE A 14 4.94 10.13 -1.46
C PHE A 14 6.02 9.19 -0.92
N GLN A 15 5.83 8.60 0.26
CA GLN A 15 6.94 7.90 0.90
C GLN A 15 6.53 6.69 1.75
N LEU A 16 7.44 5.71 1.83
CA LEU A 16 7.36 4.52 2.69
C LEU A 16 7.93 4.72 4.11
N CYS A 17 8.93 5.62 4.33
CA CYS A 17 9.74 5.60 5.57
C CYS A 17 10.22 6.97 6.14
N THR A 18 9.46 8.07 6.09
CA THR A 18 9.87 9.37 6.72
C THR A 18 8.74 10.05 7.50
N PHE A 19 8.11 9.31 8.40
CA PHE A 19 7.03 9.84 9.23
C PHE A 19 7.49 11.01 10.13
N ASP A 20 8.66 10.89 10.78
CA ASP A 20 9.13 11.90 11.74
C ASP A 20 9.52 13.24 11.10
N VAL A 21 10.06 13.20 9.88
CA VAL A 21 10.53 14.41 9.20
C VAL A 21 9.35 15.28 8.74
N THR A 22 8.28 14.66 8.24
CA THR A 22 7.11 15.39 7.72
C THR A 22 6.27 16.01 8.83
N ALA A 23 6.15 15.33 9.98
CA ALA A 23 5.47 15.85 11.16
C ALA A 23 6.12 17.14 11.68
N ASN A 24 7.45 17.20 11.71
CA ASN A 24 8.21 18.37 12.19
C ASN A 24 8.12 19.58 11.22
N LEU A 25 7.87 19.34 9.93
CA LEU A 25 7.82 20.37 8.90
C LEU A 25 6.39 20.83 8.56
N ASN A 26 5.37 20.28 9.22
CA ASN A 26 3.95 20.54 8.94
C ASN A 26 3.57 20.30 7.46
N ILE A 27 4.19 19.31 6.83
CA ILE A 27 3.94 18.92 5.44
C ILE A 27 2.91 17.77 5.44
N PRO A 28 1.81 17.85 4.66
CA PRO A 28 0.85 16.76 4.60
C PRO A 28 1.47 15.53 3.94
N LEU A 29 1.52 14.42 4.68
CA LEU A 29 2.03 13.14 4.21
C LEU A 29 0.93 12.36 3.48
N TYR A 30 1.22 11.96 2.23
CA TYR A 30 0.38 11.01 1.48
C TYR A 30 1.18 9.73 1.22
N TYR A 31 0.54 8.57 1.37
CA TYR A 31 1.17 7.29 1.06
C TYR A 31 0.81 6.86 -0.36
N PHE A 32 1.81 6.70 -1.24
CA PHE A 32 1.58 6.07 -2.54
C PHE A 32 1.89 4.58 -2.48
N ASN A 33 0.87 3.75 -2.69
CA ASN A 33 1.00 2.32 -2.87
C ASN A 33 1.00 1.98 -4.37
N PRO A 34 2.15 1.58 -4.95
CA PRO A 34 2.20 1.20 -6.37
C PRO A 34 1.49 -0.14 -6.65
N SER A 35 1.06 -0.85 -5.60
CA SER A 35 0.26 -2.07 -5.67
C SER A 35 -1.25 -1.79 -5.61
N GLY A 36 -2.05 -2.83 -5.40
CA GLY A 36 -3.50 -2.76 -5.29
C GLY A 36 -4.06 -2.52 -3.88
N ALA A 37 -5.39 -2.37 -3.80
CA ALA A 37 -6.16 -2.20 -2.57
C ALA A 37 -6.01 -3.40 -1.62
N SER A 38 -5.80 -4.62 -2.15
CA SER A 38 -5.58 -5.80 -1.31
C SER A 38 -4.30 -5.68 -0.47
N ALA A 39 -3.27 -5.03 -1.01
CA ALA A 39 -2.05 -4.74 -0.25
C ALA A 39 -2.33 -3.74 0.87
N ILE A 40 -3.16 -2.72 0.63
CA ILE A 40 -3.58 -1.76 1.67
C ILE A 40 -4.37 -2.46 2.78
N CYS A 41 -5.35 -3.31 2.45
CA CYS A 41 -6.07 -4.11 3.46
C CYS A 41 -5.08 -4.90 4.34
N SER A 42 -4.07 -5.49 3.70
CA SER A 42 -3.06 -6.28 4.40
C SER A 42 -2.23 -5.39 5.33
N LEU A 43 -1.70 -4.27 4.83
CA LEU A 43 -0.92 -3.32 5.62
C LEU A 43 -1.71 -2.77 6.81
N LEU A 44 -2.96 -2.37 6.60
CA LEU A 44 -3.84 -1.87 7.65
C LEU A 44 -4.14 -2.92 8.74
N HIS A 45 -4.12 -4.21 8.37
CA HIS A 45 -4.46 -5.32 9.26
C HIS A 45 -3.25 -5.97 9.96
N ILE A 46 -2.02 -5.69 9.52
CA ILE A 46 -0.79 -6.19 10.14
C ILE A 46 -0.75 -5.96 11.66
N PRO A 47 -1.10 -4.78 12.20
CA PRO A 47 -1.08 -4.55 13.65
C PRO A 47 -2.06 -5.46 14.41
N THR A 48 -3.23 -5.74 13.81
CA THR A 48 -4.20 -6.67 14.38
C THR A 48 -3.66 -8.10 14.39
N LEU A 49 -3.11 -8.57 13.28
CA LEU A 49 -2.47 -9.88 13.20
C LEU A 49 -1.30 -10.01 14.19
N ASN A 50 -0.50 -8.94 14.33
CA ASN A 50 0.61 -8.90 15.26
C ASN A 50 0.17 -9.12 16.70
N ASN A 51 -0.98 -8.58 17.09
CA ASN A 51 -1.53 -8.70 18.44
C ASN A 51 -2.26 -10.03 18.67
N GLN A 52 -2.87 -10.62 17.63
CA GLN A 52 -3.64 -11.86 17.74
C GLN A 52 -2.77 -13.12 17.65
N ILE A 53 -1.66 -13.05 16.91
CA ILE A 53 -0.78 -14.18 16.64
C ILE A 53 0.55 -13.90 17.34
N ASP A 54 0.96 -14.76 18.27
CA ASP A 54 2.22 -14.64 19.01
C ASP A 54 3.42 -15.31 18.30
N LYS A 55 3.15 -16.16 17.30
CA LYS A 55 4.15 -16.91 16.53
C LYS A 55 4.52 -16.24 15.21
N SER A 56 5.69 -16.58 14.67
CA SER A 56 6.05 -16.15 13.31
C SER A 56 5.25 -16.92 12.26
N PHE A 57 4.86 -16.25 11.16
CA PHE A 57 4.05 -16.90 10.11
C PHE A 57 4.75 -18.13 9.49
N LYS A 58 6.09 -18.13 9.41
CA LYS A 58 6.86 -19.31 8.95
C LYS A 58 6.64 -20.56 9.81
N ASP A 59 6.28 -20.39 11.09
CA ASP A 59 6.09 -21.48 12.06
C ASP A 59 4.62 -21.97 12.09
N LEU A 60 3.73 -21.31 11.33
CA LEU A 60 2.29 -21.64 11.28
C LEU A 60 1.90 -22.58 10.13
N GLY A 61 2.86 -22.96 9.27
CA GLY A 61 2.62 -23.86 8.14
C GLY A 61 1.50 -23.35 7.23
N ASN A 62 0.45 -24.16 7.07
CA ASN A 62 -0.70 -23.86 6.19
C ASN A 62 -1.92 -23.29 6.95
N THR A 63 -1.72 -22.81 8.19
CA THR A 63 -2.77 -22.09 8.91
C THR A 63 -3.28 -20.94 8.05
N LEU A 64 -4.60 -20.83 7.91
CA LEU A 64 -5.22 -19.78 7.12
C LEU A 64 -5.22 -18.46 7.90
N VAL A 65 -4.64 -17.44 7.28
CA VAL A 65 -4.64 -16.06 7.76
C VAL A 65 -5.81 -15.33 7.12
N HIS A 66 -6.62 -14.69 7.96
CA HIS A 66 -7.79 -13.95 7.52
C HIS A 66 -7.49 -12.45 7.56
N ILE A 67 -7.64 -11.80 6.41
CA ILE A 67 -7.52 -10.34 6.27
C ILE A 67 -8.85 -9.85 5.66
N PRO A 68 -9.53 -8.88 6.30
CA PRO A 68 -10.77 -8.33 5.76
C PRO A 68 -10.60 -7.80 4.33
N GLY A 69 -11.52 -8.19 3.45
CA GLY A 69 -11.47 -7.82 2.03
C GLY A 69 -10.68 -8.78 1.13
N LEU A 70 -9.94 -9.73 1.70
CA LEU A 70 -9.14 -10.71 0.95
C LEU A 70 -9.69 -12.15 1.11
N PRO A 71 -9.40 -13.05 0.17
CA PRO A 71 -9.46 -14.48 0.43
C PRO A 71 -8.51 -14.86 1.58
N ALA A 72 -8.83 -15.92 2.32
CA ALA A 72 -7.92 -16.44 3.33
C ALA A 72 -6.65 -16.99 2.66
N VAL A 73 -5.49 -16.65 3.22
CA VAL A 73 -4.19 -17.02 2.64
C VAL A 73 -3.42 -17.90 3.62
N PRO A 74 -2.81 -19.02 3.19
CA PRO A 74 -1.92 -19.80 4.03
C PRO A 74 -0.77 -18.95 4.58
N ALA A 75 -0.43 -19.13 5.86
CA ALA A 75 0.68 -18.42 6.50
C ALA A 75 2.02 -18.58 5.75
N SER A 76 2.25 -19.74 5.12
CA SER A 76 3.40 -20.02 4.24
C SER A 76 3.48 -19.10 3.00
N GLN A 77 2.36 -18.57 2.53
CA GLN A 77 2.26 -17.65 1.39
C GLN A 77 2.31 -16.17 1.79
N MET A 78 2.42 -15.86 3.09
CA MET A 78 2.59 -14.48 3.54
C MET A 78 3.91 -13.88 3.00
N PRO A 79 3.93 -12.55 2.74
CA PRO A 79 5.13 -11.84 2.30
C PRO A 79 6.35 -12.18 3.14
N MET A 80 7.52 -12.27 2.51
CA MET A 80 8.77 -12.64 3.20
C MET A 80 9.11 -11.71 4.37
N SER A 81 8.78 -10.43 4.26
CA SER A 81 8.91 -9.44 5.34
C SER A 81 8.05 -9.77 6.57
N LEU A 82 6.92 -10.45 6.41
CA LEU A 82 6.07 -10.87 7.52
C LEU A 82 6.48 -12.22 8.12
N ARG A 83 7.26 -13.05 7.41
CA ARG A 83 7.48 -14.45 7.81
C ARG A 83 8.15 -14.66 9.16
N ASN A 84 9.03 -13.76 9.59
CA ASN A 84 9.79 -13.88 10.84
C ASN A 84 9.64 -12.62 11.69
N ARG A 85 8.94 -12.72 12.82
CA ARG A 85 8.63 -11.57 13.69
C ARG A 85 9.85 -10.93 14.33
N ASN A 86 10.96 -11.66 14.41
CA ASN A 86 12.15 -11.25 15.14
C ASN A 86 13.22 -10.62 14.22
N ASN A 87 12.90 -10.32 12.96
CA ASN A 87 13.85 -9.70 12.02
C ASN A 87 13.53 -8.22 11.78
N GLY A 88 14.53 -7.49 11.28
CA GLY A 88 14.39 -6.06 10.93
C GLY A 88 13.23 -5.78 9.96
N PRO A 89 13.11 -6.52 8.83
CA PRO A 89 12.03 -6.30 7.86
C PRO A 89 10.61 -6.39 8.44
N TYR A 90 10.38 -7.27 9.43
CA TYR A 90 9.08 -7.36 10.09
C TYR A 90 8.80 -6.11 10.92
N SER A 91 9.77 -5.67 11.72
CA SER A 91 9.64 -4.47 12.56
C SER A 91 9.40 -3.22 11.73
N GLU A 92 10.15 -3.04 10.64
CA GLU A 92 9.98 -1.92 9.70
C GLU A 92 8.59 -1.92 9.05
N LEU A 93 8.10 -3.08 8.62
CA LEU A 93 6.78 -3.21 8.01
C LEU A 93 5.66 -2.97 9.02
N LEU A 94 5.81 -3.46 10.25
CA LEU A 94 4.86 -3.22 11.34
C LEU A 94 4.80 -1.74 11.71
N GLU A 95 5.95 -1.07 11.79
CA GLU A 95 6.02 0.36 12.06
C GLU A 95 5.32 1.17 10.97
N MET A 96 5.59 0.86 9.70
CA MET A 96 4.89 1.48 8.57
C MET A 96 3.37 1.24 8.65
N ALA A 97 2.94 0.01 8.97
CA ALA A 97 1.53 -0.33 9.10
C ALA A 97 0.82 0.44 10.24
N ILE A 98 1.51 0.71 11.35
CA ILE A 98 0.98 1.53 12.47
C ILE A 98 0.82 2.99 12.06
N HIS A 99 1.68 3.50 11.18
CA HIS A 99 1.66 4.90 10.76
C HIS A 99 0.80 5.16 9.53
N LEU A 100 0.57 4.15 8.68
CA LEU A 100 -0.23 4.27 7.47
C LEU A 100 -1.60 4.95 7.70
N PRO A 101 -2.38 4.61 8.76
CA PRO A 101 -3.66 5.26 9.03
C PRO A 101 -3.56 6.72 9.47
N LYS A 102 -2.37 7.18 9.89
CA LYS A 102 -2.10 8.56 10.33
C LYS A 102 -1.76 9.49 9.16
N SER A 103 -1.58 8.94 7.96
CA SER A 103 -1.36 9.74 6.75
C SER A 103 -2.60 10.59 6.43
N ARG A 104 -2.40 11.68 5.68
CA ARG A 104 -3.52 12.51 5.22
C ARG A 104 -4.35 11.79 4.16
N GLY A 105 -3.75 10.88 3.41
CA GLY A 105 -4.46 10.05 2.46
C GLY A 105 -3.54 9.01 1.84
N ILE A 106 -4.16 7.96 1.30
CA ILE A 106 -3.48 6.87 0.62
C ILE A 106 -3.87 6.93 -0.86
N ILE A 107 -2.89 6.91 -1.75
CA ILE A 107 -3.07 6.81 -3.19
C ILE A 107 -2.64 5.42 -3.61
N THR A 108 -3.44 4.71 -4.39
CA THR A 108 -3.12 3.35 -4.80
C THR A 108 -3.37 3.11 -6.27
N ASN A 109 -2.51 2.30 -6.87
CA ASN A 109 -2.57 1.98 -8.29
C ASN A 109 -3.56 0.83 -8.58
N THR A 110 -4.85 1.09 -8.36
CA THR A 110 -5.95 0.14 -8.66
C THR A 110 -7.24 0.89 -8.98
N PHE A 111 -8.31 0.16 -9.31
CA PHE A 111 -9.63 0.69 -9.62
C PHE A 111 -10.73 -0.28 -9.17
N ASP A 112 -11.98 0.22 -9.06
CA ASP A 112 -13.11 -0.47 -8.45
C ASP A 112 -13.38 -1.87 -9.04
N ALA A 113 -13.40 -1.98 -10.37
CA ALA A 113 -13.72 -3.24 -11.03
C ALA A 113 -12.64 -4.33 -10.84
N LEU A 114 -11.40 -3.96 -10.48
CA LEU A 114 -10.32 -4.92 -10.21
C LEU A 114 -10.40 -5.50 -8.80
N GLU A 115 -10.70 -4.66 -7.79
CA GLU A 115 -10.56 -5.03 -6.38
C GLU A 115 -11.75 -4.60 -5.50
N ALA A 116 -12.98 -4.67 -6.03
CA ALA A 116 -14.20 -4.23 -5.35
C ALA A 116 -14.34 -4.76 -3.91
N ARG A 117 -13.92 -6.00 -3.64
CA ARG A 117 -13.99 -6.61 -2.29
C ARG A 117 -13.07 -5.91 -1.29
N ALA A 118 -11.82 -5.67 -1.69
CA ALA A 118 -10.83 -4.99 -0.86
C ALA A 118 -11.22 -3.53 -0.63
N ILE A 119 -11.64 -2.84 -1.70
CA ILE A 119 -12.11 -1.45 -1.65
C ILE A 119 -13.28 -1.30 -0.70
N LYS A 120 -14.27 -2.21 -0.78
CA LYS A 120 -15.42 -2.21 0.14
C LYS A 120 -15.01 -2.45 1.59
N ALA A 121 -14.05 -3.33 1.86
CA ALA A 121 -13.57 -3.58 3.22
C ALA A 121 -12.83 -2.36 3.81
N ILE A 122 -12.03 -1.67 3.00
CA ILE A 122 -11.37 -0.41 3.38
C ILE A 122 -12.43 0.66 3.69
N ALA A 123 -13.41 0.86 2.80
CA ALA A 123 -14.45 1.87 2.97
C ALA A 123 -15.31 1.66 4.22
N LYS A 124 -15.49 0.40 4.65
CA LYS A 124 -16.18 0.04 5.88
C LYS A 124 -15.33 0.18 7.15
N GLY A 125 -14.02 0.35 7.00
CA GLY A 125 -13.08 0.32 8.12
C GLY A 125 -12.79 -1.08 8.65
N ASP A 126 -13.17 -2.15 7.95
CA ASP A 126 -13.01 -3.52 8.44
C ASP A 126 -11.53 -3.90 8.61
N CYS A 127 -10.64 -3.30 7.82
CA CYS A 127 -9.22 -3.66 7.76
C CYS A 127 -8.38 -3.10 8.92
N THR A 128 -8.87 -2.09 9.65
CA THR A 128 -8.11 -1.43 10.72
C THR A 128 -8.99 -1.13 11.92
N PRO A 129 -8.48 -1.24 13.16
CA PRO A 129 -9.21 -0.79 14.34
C PRO A 129 -9.26 0.73 14.49
N SER A 130 -8.70 1.51 13.54
CA SER A 130 -8.75 2.97 13.57
C SER A 130 -10.18 3.50 13.56
N VAL A 131 -10.46 4.46 14.43
CA VAL A 131 -11.78 5.12 14.55
C VAL A 131 -11.96 6.20 13.49
N VAL A 132 -10.88 6.63 12.83
CA VAL A 132 -10.89 7.71 11.84
C VAL A 132 -11.06 7.14 10.43
N PRO A 133 -12.02 7.63 9.64
CA PRO A 133 -12.16 7.26 8.23
C PRO A 133 -10.90 7.56 7.43
N LEU A 134 -10.44 6.58 6.65
CA LEU A 134 -9.27 6.72 5.77
C LEU A 134 -9.68 7.29 4.41
N MET A 135 -8.99 8.35 3.98
CA MET A 135 -9.11 8.83 2.60
C MET A 135 -8.21 8.01 1.68
N VAL A 136 -8.82 7.23 0.79
CA VAL A 136 -8.10 6.38 -0.18
C VAL A 136 -8.51 6.76 -1.61
N PHE A 137 -7.50 6.99 -2.47
CA PHE A 137 -7.66 7.36 -3.87
C PHE A 137 -7.21 6.19 -4.76
N TYR A 138 -8.16 5.61 -5.50
CA TYR A 138 -7.91 4.51 -6.44
C TYR A 138 -7.71 5.11 -7.85
N ILE A 139 -6.45 5.25 -8.29
CA ILE A 139 -6.10 6.02 -9.50
C ILE A 139 -5.51 5.16 -10.63
N GLY A 140 -5.65 3.83 -10.53
CA GLY A 140 -5.09 2.91 -11.50
C GLY A 140 -5.94 2.77 -12.77
N PRO A 141 -5.36 2.16 -13.82
CA PRO A 141 -3.99 1.71 -13.90
C PRO A 141 -3.03 2.85 -14.29
N LEU A 142 -2.06 3.14 -13.41
CA LEU A 142 -0.89 3.94 -13.72
C LEU A 142 0.15 3.04 -14.36
N ILE A 143 0.31 3.19 -15.67
CA ILE A 143 1.26 2.47 -16.50
C ILE A 143 2.13 3.47 -17.29
N VAL A 144 3.31 3.02 -17.69
CA VAL A 144 4.18 3.80 -18.58
C VAL A 144 3.53 3.80 -19.97
N GLU A 145 3.46 4.96 -20.61
CA GLU A 145 2.97 5.06 -21.98
C GLU A 145 3.82 4.22 -22.94
N PRO A 146 3.21 3.59 -23.94
CA PRO A 146 3.97 2.86 -24.96
C PRO A 146 5.00 3.79 -25.60
N ARG A 147 6.27 3.40 -25.59
CA ARG A 147 7.27 4.08 -26.41
C ARG A 147 7.06 3.67 -27.85
N ASP A 148 7.18 4.62 -28.78
CA ASP A 148 7.22 4.30 -30.20
C ASP A 148 8.32 3.25 -30.45
N ARG A 149 7.95 2.17 -31.14
CA ARG A 149 8.84 1.03 -31.45
C ARG A 149 9.95 1.39 -32.46
N SER A 150 10.22 2.68 -32.66
CA SER A 150 11.08 3.22 -33.72
C SER A 150 12.56 2.89 -33.51
N ASP A 151 12.98 2.56 -32.29
CA ASP A 151 14.30 1.97 -32.06
C ASP A 151 14.13 0.45 -32.00
N GLY A 152 14.48 -0.20 -33.11
CA GLY A 152 14.45 -1.65 -33.29
C GLY A 152 15.16 -2.40 -32.16
N LEU A 153 14.41 -2.68 -31.10
CA LEU A 153 14.83 -3.53 -30.00
C LEU A 153 15.01 -4.94 -30.57
N HIS A 154 16.27 -5.29 -30.85
CA HIS A 154 16.66 -6.61 -31.34
C HIS A 154 16.16 -7.76 -30.45
N CYS A 155 15.85 -7.50 -29.17
CA CYS A 155 15.27 -8.48 -28.25
C CYS A 155 13.75 -8.73 -28.46
N LEU A 156 13.08 -7.93 -29.28
CA LEU A 156 11.66 -8.09 -29.61
C LEU A 156 11.42 -8.59 -31.03
N SER A 157 12.47 -8.73 -31.86
CA SER A 157 12.33 -9.15 -33.26
C SER A 157 11.69 -10.53 -33.44
N TRP A 158 11.83 -11.43 -32.47
CA TRP A 158 11.18 -12.76 -32.47
C TRP A 158 9.65 -12.67 -32.33
N LEU A 159 9.11 -11.55 -31.83
CA LEU A 159 7.66 -11.31 -31.78
C LEU A 159 7.12 -10.83 -33.13
N ASP A 160 8.00 -10.39 -34.04
CA ASP A 160 7.62 -9.89 -35.37
C ASP A 160 7.49 -11.03 -36.41
N GLY A 161 7.96 -12.25 -36.10
CA GLY A 161 7.87 -13.43 -36.98
C GLY A 161 8.75 -14.61 -36.57
#